data_AF-A0A445B624-F1
#
_entry.id   AF-A0A445B624-F1
#
_cell.length_a   1.000
_cell.length_b   1.000
_cell.length_c   1.000
_cell.angle_alpha   90.00
_cell.angle_beta   90.00
_cell.angle_gamma   90.00
#
_symmetry.space_group_name_H-M   'P 1'
#
loop_
_entity.id
_entity.type
_entity.pdbx_description
1 polymer ?
#
loop_
_entity_poly.entity_id
_entity_poly.type
_entity_poly.pdbx_seq_one_letter_code
_entity_poly.pdbx_strand_id
1 'polypeptide(L)'
;MGVAAHAPLPMMIECSTSRNSTMELKWLRTTTTIKSTTNKNLLFRPPIFPIYISTDPHHVDPLRLRDLCGTCHHSFHRFPSHVTEDQPLLVDTRKLRIALSHSAVVVSVFCKSHHVLAAADSGDDESFGMDDLVECVTPVTPSDGELVGFGRAVSDCGLTASIYDVMVIPSLRRMGIGRVILKRIVRMLINREVYDIAALCTENERLFFKACGFGGDILGSTTMMYTRTASSTAEEEQTFTRAGRKLLLIPPHKS
;
A
#
# COMPACT_ATOMS: atom_id res chain seq x y z
N MET A 1 -53.52 16.51 -3.99
CA MET A 1 -52.10 16.89 -4.17
C MET A 1 -51.36 16.56 -2.88
N GLY A 2 -50.39 15.66 -2.93
CA GLY A 2 -49.63 15.21 -1.77
C GLY A 2 -48.86 13.94 -2.14
N VAL A 3 -47.67 14.13 -2.69
CA VAL A 3 -46.81 13.08 -3.23
C VAL A 3 -46.11 12.38 -2.06
N ALA A 4 -46.35 11.09 -1.86
CA ALA A 4 -45.62 10.27 -0.89
C ALA A 4 -44.21 9.99 -1.42
N ALA A 5 -43.19 10.44 -0.68
CA ALA A 5 -41.79 10.15 -0.95
C ALA A 5 -41.46 8.71 -0.53
N HIS A 6 -41.20 7.83 -1.50
CA HIS A 6 -40.56 6.55 -1.27
C HIS A 6 -39.05 6.74 -1.14
N ALA A 7 -38.51 6.55 0.05
CA ALA A 7 -37.08 6.33 0.26
C ALA A 7 -36.77 4.83 0.15
N PRO A 8 -35.80 4.38 -0.67
CA PRO A 8 -35.32 3.01 -0.61
C PRO A 8 -34.13 2.89 0.35
N LEU A 9 -34.41 2.17 1.45
CA LEU A 9 -33.61 1.29 2.31
C LEU A 9 -32.07 1.41 2.34
N PRO A 10 -31.46 1.36 3.55
CA PRO A 10 -30.00 1.32 3.70
C PRO A 10 -29.43 -0.02 3.22
N MET A 11 -28.29 0.06 2.51
CA MET A 11 -27.44 -1.08 2.18
C MET A 11 -27.07 -1.84 3.47
N MET A 12 -27.62 -3.04 3.64
CA MET A 12 -27.14 -3.98 4.63
C MET A 12 -25.83 -4.59 4.13
N ILE A 13 -24.74 -4.22 4.80
CA ILE A 13 -23.50 -4.99 4.78
C ILE A 13 -23.75 -6.15 5.73
N GLU A 14 -23.99 -7.35 5.21
CA GLU A 14 -23.94 -8.57 6.00
C GLU A 14 -22.50 -8.74 6.53
N CYS A 15 -22.32 -8.31 7.77
CA CYS A 15 -21.09 -8.45 8.53
C CYS A 15 -21.12 -9.83 9.19
N SER A 16 -20.56 -10.84 8.53
CA SER A 16 -20.24 -12.10 9.19
C SER A 16 -19.10 -11.85 10.19
N THR A 17 -19.45 -11.79 11.47
CA THR A 17 -18.54 -11.64 12.60
C THR A 17 -17.71 -12.90 12.82
N SER A 18 -16.59 -13.01 12.10
CA SER A 18 -15.51 -13.94 12.46
C SER A 18 -14.44 -13.22 13.27
N ARG A 19 -14.35 -13.55 14.57
CA ARG A 19 -13.25 -13.13 15.44
C ARG A 19 -11.97 -13.74 14.90
N ASN A 20 -11.08 -12.89 14.37
CA ASN A 20 -9.73 -13.23 13.92
C ASN A 20 -9.63 -14.19 12.72
N SER A 21 -10.51 -14.07 11.71
CA SER A 21 -10.18 -14.70 10.42
C SER A 21 -8.90 -14.07 9.90
N THR A 22 -7.79 -14.81 9.83
CA THR A 22 -6.48 -14.33 9.34
C THR A 22 -6.49 -14.06 7.84
N MET A 23 -7.55 -14.48 7.15
CA MET A 23 -7.67 -14.53 5.71
C MET A 23 -9.10 -14.14 5.30
N GLU A 24 -9.23 -13.48 4.16
CA GLU A 24 -10.54 -13.03 3.64
C GLU A 24 -10.51 -13.00 2.11
N LEU A 25 -11.43 -13.72 1.47
CA LEU A 25 -11.67 -13.64 0.03
C LEU A 25 -12.66 -12.50 -0.23
N LYS A 26 -12.30 -11.57 -1.12
CA LYS A 26 -13.13 -10.42 -1.46
C LYS A 26 -13.22 -10.22 -2.95
N TRP A 27 -14.36 -9.74 -3.41
CA TRP A 27 -14.65 -9.49 -4.81
C TRP A 27 -14.46 -8.01 -5.14
N LEU A 28 -13.62 -7.69 -6.12
CA LEU A 28 -13.45 -6.32 -6.61
C LEU A 28 -14.43 -6.03 -7.73
N ARG A 29 -14.92 -4.78 -7.79
CA ARG A 29 -15.72 -4.29 -8.91
C ARG A 29 -14.91 -3.25 -9.66
N THR A 30 -14.64 -3.47 -10.94
CA THR A 30 -14.08 -2.42 -11.81
C THR A 30 -15.17 -1.38 -12.02
N THR A 31 -14.88 -0.09 -11.90
CA THR A 31 -15.85 0.98 -12.23
C THR A 31 -15.49 1.53 -13.59
N THR A 32 -15.67 0.73 -14.64
CA THR A 32 -15.50 1.22 -16.02
C THR A 32 -16.83 1.79 -16.48
N THR A 33 -16.97 3.12 -16.41
CA THR A 33 -18.13 3.81 -16.98
C THR A 33 -17.95 3.90 -18.49
N ILE A 34 -18.39 2.88 -19.23
CA ILE A 34 -18.47 2.94 -20.69
C ILE A 34 -19.69 3.80 -21.04
N LYS A 35 -19.47 5.01 -21.55
CA LYS A 35 -20.52 5.79 -22.21
C LYS A 35 -20.81 5.17 -23.57
N SER A 36 -21.67 4.15 -23.60
CA SER A 36 -22.18 3.58 -24.84
C SER A 36 -23.25 4.50 -25.43
N THR A 37 -22.85 5.30 -26.43
CA THR A 37 -23.82 5.86 -27.38
C THR A 37 -24.26 4.72 -28.31
N THR A 38 -25.58 4.59 -28.48
CA THR A 38 -26.32 3.71 -29.42
C THR A 38 -26.46 2.20 -29.15
N ASN A 39 -27.71 1.86 -28.80
CA ASN A 39 -28.53 0.67 -29.10
C ASN A 39 -28.07 -0.77 -28.75
N LYS A 40 -28.78 -1.33 -27.76
CA LYS A 40 -29.28 -2.71 -27.60
C LYS A 40 -28.27 -3.86 -27.81
N ASN A 41 -27.63 -4.30 -26.72
CA ASN A 41 -27.80 -5.63 -26.09
C ASN A 41 -26.61 -5.97 -25.17
N LEU A 42 -26.92 -6.67 -24.07
CA LEU A 42 -26.02 -7.22 -23.05
C LEU A 42 -25.19 -6.20 -22.26
N LEU A 43 -25.72 -5.83 -21.10
CA LEU A 43 -24.99 -5.14 -20.03
C LEU A 43 -23.86 -6.05 -19.52
N PHE A 44 -22.68 -6.00 -20.15
CA PHE A 44 -21.47 -6.55 -19.56
C PHE A 44 -21.15 -5.73 -18.31
N ARG A 45 -21.51 -6.30 -17.15
CA ARG A 45 -21.04 -5.82 -15.86
C ARG A 45 -19.52 -6.04 -15.84
N PRO A 46 -18.71 -5.06 -15.41
CA PRO A 46 -17.26 -5.22 -15.35
C PRO A 46 -16.91 -6.49 -14.57
N PRO A 47 -15.92 -7.28 -15.02
CA PRO A 47 -15.63 -8.57 -14.41
C PRO A 47 -15.28 -8.36 -12.94
N ILE A 48 -16.02 -9.07 -12.09
CA ILE A 48 -15.81 -9.08 -10.66
C ILE A 48 -14.75 -10.15 -10.41
N PHE A 49 -13.49 -9.77 -10.22
CA PHE A 49 -12.44 -10.74 -9.90
C PHE A 49 -12.17 -10.83 -8.40
N PRO A 50 -11.85 -12.02 -7.88
CA PRO A 50 -11.56 -12.22 -6.48
C PRO A 50 -10.14 -11.77 -6.18
N ILE A 51 -10.00 -11.15 -5.01
CA ILE A 51 -8.74 -10.92 -4.34
C ILE A 51 -8.72 -11.70 -3.03
N TYR A 52 -7.53 -12.16 -2.66
CA TYR A 52 -7.29 -12.79 -1.38
C TYR A 52 -6.50 -11.86 -0.48
N ILE A 53 -7.02 -11.58 0.71
CA ILE A 53 -6.37 -10.73 1.69
C ILE A 53 -5.86 -11.61 2.82
N SER A 54 -4.55 -11.62 3.04
CA SER A 54 -3.89 -12.34 4.12
C SER A 54 -3.32 -11.38 5.15
N THR A 55 -3.41 -11.77 6.42
CA THR A 55 -2.69 -11.15 7.54
C THR A 55 -1.62 -12.07 8.13
N ASP A 56 -1.42 -13.23 7.51
CA ASP A 56 -0.36 -14.18 7.85
C ASP A 56 0.97 -13.76 7.20
N PRO A 57 2.03 -13.46 7.98
CA PRO A 57 3.35 -13.12 7.45
C PRO A 57 3.97 -14.23 6.59
N HIS A 58 3.63 -15.50 6.83
CA HIS A 58 4.21 -16.63 6.08
C HIS A 58 3.80 -16.64 4.60
N HIS A 59 2.72 -15.95 4.25
CA HIS A 59 2.29 -15.77 2.86
C HIS A 59 3.10 -14.74 2.09
N VAL A 60 3.98 -13.98 2.75
CA VAL A 60 4.80 -12.96 2.11
C VAL A 60 6.19 -13.51 1.79
N ASP A 61 6.40 -13.90 0.54
CA ASP A 61 7.74 -14.20 0.03
C ASP A 61 8.52 -12.88 -0.18
N PRO A 62 9.69 -12.69 0.48
CA PRO A 62 10.54 -11.52 0.28
C PRO A 62 10.96 -11.26 -1.17
N LEU A 63 11.08 -12.30 -2.01
CA LEU A 63 11.41 -12.13 -3.43
C LEU A 63 10.23 -11.52 -4.18
N ARG A 64 9.02 -12.09 -4.04
CA ARG A 64 7.80 -11.53 -4.62
C ARG A 64 7.52 -10.11 -4.11
N LEU A 65 7.80 -9.81 -2.85
CA LEU A 65 7.65 -8.47 -2.30
C LEU A 65 8.65 -7.48 -2.90
N ARG A 66 9.93 -7.87 -3.10
CA ARG A 66 10.90 -7.04 -3.83
C ARG A 66 10.40 -6.73 -5.23
N ASP A 67 9.86 -7.73 -5.93
CA ASP A 67 9.38 -7.56 -7.30
C ASP A 67 8.16 -6.61 -7.34
N LEU A 68 7.23 -6.75 -6.38
CA LEU A 68 6.13 -5.80 -6.18
C LEU A 68 6.62 -4.37 -5.93
N CYS A 69 7.67 -4.19 -5.12
CA CYS A 69 8.26 -2.88 -4.89
C CYS A 69 8.80 -2.26 -6.20
N GLY A 70 9.44 -3.07 -7.04
CA GLY A 70 9.86 -2.67 -8.39
C GLY A 70 8.70 -2.19 -9.24
N THR A 71 7.61 -2.99 -9.33
CA THR A 71 6.40 -2.63 -10.09
C THR A 71 5.70 -1.38 -9.57
N CYS A 72 5.76 -1.14 -8.25
CA CYS A 72 5.14 0.05 -7.64
C CYS A 72 6.03 1.29 -7.66
N HIS A 73 7.28 1.18 -8.10
CA HIS A 73 8.35 2.17 -7.90
C HIS A 73 8.51 2.57 -6.42
N HIS A 74 8.31 1.62 -5.51
CA HIS A 74 8.43 1.84 -4.06
C HIS A 74 9.85 1.55 -3.59
N SER A 75 10.47 2.53 -2.94
CA SER A 75 11.79 2.38 -2.32
C SER A 75 11.67 2.32 -0.81
N PHE A 76 12.20 1.24 -0.21
CA PHE A 76 12.42 1.19 1.25
C PHE A 76 13.59 2.08 1.69
N HIS A 77 14.43 2.52 0.74
CA HIS A 77 15.43 3.56 0.97
C HIS A 77 14.74 4.91 0.89
N ARG A 78 14.29 5.39 2.05
CA ARG A 78 13.61 6.70 2.17
C ARG A 78 14.51 7.89 1.83
N PHE A 79 15.83 7.70 1.87
CA PHE A 79 16.82 8.70 1.44
C PHE A 79 17.88 8.00 0.57
N PRO A 80 17.79 8.09 -0.75
CA PRO A 80 18.83 7.57 -1.62
C PRO A 80 20.14 8.29 -1.29
N SER A 81 21.18 7.51 -1.00
CA SER A 81 22.52 8.03 -0.72
C SER A 81 23.16 8.45 -2.04
N HIS A 82 22.81 9.62 -2.59
CA HIS A 82 23.38 10.19 -3.83
C HIS A 82 23.81 9.09 -4.83
N VAL A 83 22.85 8.21 -5.19
CA VAL A 83 23.13 7.10 -6.09
C VAL A 83 23.10 7.72 -7.48
N THR A 84 24.22 7.63 -8.19
CA THR A 84 24.31 7.92 -9.63
C THR A 84 23.13 7.25 -10.33
N GLU A 85 22.40 8.02 -11.14
CA GLU A 85 21.07 7.73 -11.73
C GLU A 85 20.88 6.36 -12.42
N ASP A 86 21.95 5.59 -12.63
CA ASP A 86 21.96 4.38 -13.46
C ASP A 86 21.89 3.03 -12.69
N GLN A 87 21.78 3.03 -11.36
CA GLN A 87 21.70 1.74 -10.63
C GLN A 87 20.26 1.45 -10.17
N PRO A 88 19.64 0.33 -10.62
CA PRO A 88 18.35 -0.09 -10.10
C PRO A 88 18.45 -0.23 -8.58
N LEU A 89 17.61 0.51 -7.85
CA LEU A 89 17.49 0.44 -6.39
C LEU A 89 16.99 -0.96 -6.00
N LEU A 90 17.90 -1.93 -5.99
CA LEU A 90 17.63 -3.30 -5.62
C LEU A 90 17.36 -3.35 -4.11
N VAL A 91 16.14 -3.71 -3.74
CA VAL A 91 15.80 -3.95 -2.34
C VAL A 91 16.65 -5.12 -1.82
N ASP A 92 17.45 -4.84 -0.79
CA ASP A 92 18.19 -5.86 -0.06
C ASP A 92 17.20 -6.84 0.60
N THR A 93 17.08 -8.04 0.03
CA THR A 93 16.14 -9.08 0.46
C THR A 93 16.44 -9.59 1.86
N ARG A 94 17.69 -9.52 2.32
CA ARG A 94 18.06 -9.88 3.70
C ARG A 94 17.52 -8.86 4.69
N LYS A 95 17.67 -7.56 4.39
CA LYS A 95 17.07 -6.50 5.22
C LYS A 95 15.55 -6.56 5.20
N LEU A 96 14.96 -6.85 4.05
CA LEU A 96 13.52 -7.02 3.92
C LEU A 96 12.99 -8.17 4.80
N ARG A 97 13.67 -9.32 4.81
CA ARG A 97 13.35 -10.44 5.72
C ARG A 97 13.34 -10.02 7.19
N ILE A 98 14.36 -9.28 7.62
CA ILE A 98 14.46 -8.77 9.00
C ILE A 98 13.33 -7.76 9.28
N ALA A 99 13.05 -6.85 8.35
CA ALA A 99 11.96 -5.89 8.51
C ALA A 99 10.60 -6.58 8.66
N LEU A 100 10.35 -7.64 7.89
CA LEU A 100 9.13 -8.45 8.00
C LEU A 100 9.05 -9.17 9.35
N SER A 101 10.14 -9.76 9.86
CA SER A 101 10.13 -10.48 11.14
C SER A 101 9.89 -9.58 12.35
N HIS A 102 10.18 -8.29 12.25
CA HIS A 102 9.94 -7.29 13.30
C HIS A 102 8.67 -6.46 13.08
N SER A 103 7.86 -6.79 12.07
CA SER A 103 6.62 -6.05 11.80
C SER A 103 5.47 -6.61 12.64
N ALA A 104 4.81 -5.75 13.40
CA ALA A 104 3.69 -6.14 14.25
C ALA A 104 2.45 -6.55 13.45
N VAL A 105 2.26 -5.92 12.28
CA VAL A 105 1.17 -6.22 11.35
C VAL A 105 1.70 -6.19 9.92
N VAL A 106 1.33 -7.23 9.16
CA VAL A 106 1.56 -7.34 7.72
C VAL A 106 0.23 -7.69 7.07
N VAL A 107 -0.06 -7.08 5.91
CA VAL A 107 -1.21 -7.39 5.08
C VAL A 107 -0.74 -7.61 3.66
N SER A 108 -1.08 -8.74 3.06
CA SER A 108 -0.80 -9.05 1.65
C SER A 108 -2.10 -9.28 0.89
N VAL A 109 -2.11 -8.85 -0.36
CA VAL A 109 -3.26 -9.00 -1.27
C VAL A 109 -2.81 -9.75 -2.51
N PHE A 110 -3.55 -10.81 -2.86
CA PHE A 110 -3.26 -11.66 -4.01
C PHE A 110 -4.37 -11.61 -5.05
N CYS A 111 -4.00 -11.69 -6.32
CA CYS A 111 -4.90 -11.76 -7.47
C CYS A 111 -4.34 -12.73 -8.51
N LYS A 112 -5.18 -13.28 -9.38
CA LYS A 112 -4.70 -14.13 -10.49
C LYS A 112 -4.00 -13.29 -11.56
N SER A 113 -3.00 -13.87 -12.23
CA SER A 113 -2.17 -13.20 -13.23
C SER A 113 -2.97 -12.64 -14.42
N HIS A 114 -3.97 -13.37 -14.93
CA HIS A 114 -4.79 -12.90 -16.06
C HIS A 114 -5.61 -11.65 -15.73
N HIS A 115 -6.07 -11.48 -14.48
CA HIS A 115 -6.74 -10.25 -14.03
C HIS A 115 -5.79 -9.06 -13.92
N VAL A 116 -4.51 -9.32 -13.64
CA VAL A 116 -3.48 -8.28 -13.61
C VAL A 116 -3.20 -7.76 -15.01
N LEU A 117 -3.18 -8.66 -16.01
CA LEU A 117 -3.00 -8.34 -17.42
C LEU A 117 -4.22 -7.64 -18.03
N ALA A 118 -5.43 -8.16 -17.78
CA ALA A 118 -6.67 -7.53 -18.25
C ALA A 118 -6.89 -6.12 -17.67
N ALA A 119 -6.38 -5.84 -16.46
CA ALA A 119 -6.39 -4.49 -15.89
C ALA A 119 -5.30 -3.57 -16.46
N ALA A 120 -4.26 -4.13 -17.10
CA ALA A 120 -3.18 -3.38 -17.75
C ALA A 120 -3.52 -3.06 -19.22
N ASP A 121 -4.16 -3.98 -19.93
CA ASP A 121 -4.67 -3.79 -21.30
C ASP A 121 -6.10 -3.25 -21.26
N SER A 122 -6.23 -1.92 -21.12
CA SER A 122 -7.50 -1.21 -21.36
C SER A 122 -7.71 -0.88 -22.84
N GLY A 123 -7.15 -1.68 -23.75
CA GLY A 123 -7.33 -1.58 -25.19
C GLY A 123 -8.48 -2.48 -25.63
N ASP A 124 -9.49 -1.88 -26.24
CA ASP A 124 -10.70 -2.56 -26.71
C ASP A 124 -10.38 -3.67 -27.74
N ASP A 125 -11.23 -4.72 -27.72
CA ASP A 125 -11.46 -5.73 -28.77
C ASP A 125 -10.97 -7.18 -28.51
N GLU A 126 -11.15 -7.72 -27.31
CA GLU A 126 -11.12 -9.18 -27.11
C GLU A 126 -12.50 -9.70 -26.68
N SER A 127 -13.03 -10.63 -27.48
CA SER A 127 -14.28 -11.34 -27.24
C SER A 127 -14.13 -12.24 -26.01
N PHE A 128 -14.46 -11.72 -24.82
CA PHE A 128 -14.47 -12.47 -23.56
C PHE A 128 -15.22 -13.81 -23.72
N GLY A 129 -14.46 -14.89 -23.82
CA GLY A 129 -14.98 -16.25 -23.93
C GLY A 129 -15.60 -16.71 -22.61
N MET A 130 -16.50 -17.69 -22.67
CA MET A 130 -17.11 -18.30 -21.47
C MET A 130 -16.05 -18.83 -20.50
N ASP A 131 -14.94 -19.37 -21.01
CA ASP A 131 -13.82 -19.91 -20.21
C ASP A 131 -13.12 -18.82 -19.38
N ASP A 132 -12.93 -17.64 -19.98
CA ASP A 132 -12.33 -16.47 -19.32
C ASP A 132 -13.26 -15.92 -18.21
N LEU A 133 -14.59 -16.01 -18.41
CA LEU A 133 -15.58 -15.67 -17.38
C LEU A 133 -15.57 -16.65 -16.20
N VAL A 134 -15.33 -17.95 -16.44
CA VAL A 134 -15.19 -18.94 -15.35
C VAL A 134 -13.92 -18.65 -14.57
N GLU A 135 -12.83 -18.33 -15.25
CA GLU A 135 -11.56 -17.97 -14.61
C GLU A 135 -11.68 -16.66 -13.81
N CYS A 136 -12.53 -15.73 -14.24
CA CYS A 136 -12.90 -14.52 -13.50
C CYS A 136 -13.51 -14.78 -12.13
N VAL A 137 -14.14 -15.95 -11.93
CA VAL A 137 -14.81 -16.29 -10.67
C VAL A 137 -14.12 -17.39 -9.88
N THR A 138 -12.92 -17.82 -10.32
CA THR A 138 -12.13 -18.79 -9.55
C THR A 138 -11.54 -18.14 -8.29
N PRO A 139 -11.78 -18.69 -7.09
CA PRO A 139 -11.14 -18.19 -5.87
C PRO A 139 -9.62 -18.17 -6.01
N VAL A 140 -8.99 -17.10 -5.48
CA VAL A 140 -7.52 -16.98 -5.43
C VAL A 140 -7.02 -17.28 -4.02
N THR A 141 -5.84 -17.87 -3.94
CA THR A 141 -5.08 -18.16 -2.73
C THR A 141 -3.68 -17.56 -2.83
N PRO A 142 -2.90 -17.53 -1.74
CA PRO A 142 -1.51 -17.07 -1.79
C PRO A 142 -0.58 -17.96 -2.64
N SER A 143 -0.90 -19.25 -2.79
CA SER A 143 -0.07 -20.19 -3.56
C SER A 143 -0.25 -20.07 -5.07
N ASP A 144 -1.47 -19.73 -5.52
CA ASP A 144 -1.87 -19.69 -6.93
C ASP A 144 -2.18 -18.26 -7.42
N GLY A 145 -1.88 -17.25 -6.61
CA GLY A 145 -2.06 -15.84 -6.91
C GLY A 145 -0.74 -15.05 -6.85
N GLU A 146 -0.71 -13.96 -7.60
CA GLU A 146 0.36 -12.96 -7.57
C GLU A 146 0.16 -11.96 -6.44
N LEU A 147 1.24 -11.53 -5.81
CA LEU A 147 1.21 -10.50 -4.78
C LEU A 147 1.01 -9.12 -5.43
N VAL A 148 -0.20 -8.59 -5.36
CA VAL A 148 -0.60 -7.34 -6.04
C VAL A 148 -0.72 -6.14 -5.12
N GLY A 149 -0.73 -6.37 -3.81
CA GLY A 149 -0.78 -5.31 -2.81
C GLY A 149 -0.18 -5.74 -1.49
N PHE A 150 0.40 -4.77 -0.77
CA PHE A 150 1.11 -5.03 0.48
C PHE A 150 0.98 -3.84 1.43
N GLY A 151 0.89 -4.15 2.72
CA GLY A 151 0.84 -3.18 3.81
C GLY A 151 1.65 -3.65 5.02
N ARG A 152 2.37 -2.73 5.67
CA ARG A 152 3.21 -3.05 6.84
C ARG A 152 3.13 -1.97 7.91
N ALA A 153 2.99 -2.41 9.16
CA ALA A 153 3.08 -1.56 10.34
C ALA A 153 4.03 -2.15 11.39
N VAL A 154 4.78 -1.28 12.05
CA VAL A 154 5.61 -1.59 13.22
C VAL A 154 4.95 -0.97 14.44
N SER A 155 5.00 -1.65 15.57
CA SER A 155 4.42 -1.19 16.83
C SER A 155 5.21 -1.77 18.00
N ASP A 156 5.23 -1.03 19.09
CA ASP A 156 5.66 -1.53 20.40
C ASP A 156 4.61 -2.47 21.04
N CYS A 157 3.46 -2.66 20.38
CA CYS A 157 2.32 -3.46 20.81
C CYS A 157 1.69 -3.01 22.14
N GLY A 158 1.83 -1.72 22.48
CA GLY A 158 1.19 -1.16 23.67
C GLY A 158 0.78 0.30 23.51
N LEU A 159 1.69 1.17 23.06
CA LEU A 159 1.45 2.61 23.02
C LEU A 159 1.23 3.11 21.60
N THR A 160 2.16 2.80 20.70
CA THR A 160 2.23 3.46 19.38
C THR A 160 2.42 2.47 18.24
N ALA A 161 1.94 2.86 17.07
CA ALA A 161 2.20 2.15 15.82
C ALA A 161 2.51 3.14 14.69
N SER A 162 3.33 2.68 13.75
CA SER A 162 3.68 3.42 12.54
C SER A 162 3.47 2.55 11.31
N ILE A 163 2.67 3.05 10.37
CA ILE A 163 2.48 2.45 9.05
C ILE A 163 3.57 3.01 8.12
N TYR A 164 4.37 2.10 7.56
CA TYR A 164 5.54 2.46 6.73
C TYR A 164 5.29 2.26 5.25
N ASP A 165 4.74 1.12 4.88
CA ASP A 165 4.65 0.68 3.49
C ASP A 165 3.21 0.33 3.17
N VAL A 166 2.64 0.99 2.17
CA VAL A 166 1.34 0.66 1.59
C VAL A 166 1.47 0.78 0.09
N MET A 167 1.36 -0.34 -0.62
CA MET A 167 1.55 -0.38 -2.06
C MET A 167 0.52 -1.27 -2.74
N VAL A 168 0.16 -0.89 -3.96
CA VAL A 168 -0.73 -1.62 -4.86
C VAL A 168 -0.18 -1.43 -6.27
N ILE A 169 -0.11 -2.52 -7.05
CA ILE A 169 0.34 -2.45 -8.44
C ILE A 169 -0.47 -1.43 -9.24
N PRO A 170 0.16 -0.69 -10.19
CA PRO A 170 -0.51 0.40 -10.90
C PRO A 170 -1.84 0.03 -11.55
N SER A 171 -1.92 -1.13 -12.21
CA SER A 171 -3.14 -1.60 -12.90
C SER A 171 -4.34 -1.82 -11.98
N LEU A 172 -4.11 -2.11 -10.69
CA LEU A 172 -5.18 -2.36 -9.71
C LEU A 172 -5.41 -1.19 -8.74
N ARG A 173 -4.80 -0.02 -9.00
CA ARG A 173 -5.06 1.19 -8.22
C ARG A 173 -6.49 1.68 -8.49
N ARG A 174 -6.99 2.55 -7.59
CA ARG A 174 -8.37 3.09 -7.63
C ARG A 174 -9.51 2.06 -7.49
N MET A 175 -9.20 0.77 -7.35
CA MET A 175 -10.19 -0.28 -7.05
C MET A 175 -10.48 -0.46 -5.55
N GLY A 176 -9.91 0.40 -4.69
CA GLY A 176 -10.14 0.36 -3.24
C GLY A 176 -9.25 -0.62 -2.46
N ILE A 177 -8.34 -1.34 -3.12
CA ILE A 177 -7.40 -2.29 -2.48
C ILE A 177 -6.60 -1.63 -1.36
N GLY A 178 -5.99 -0.46 -1.62
CA GLY A 178 -5.20 0.25 -0.60
C GLY A 178 -6.02 0.62 0.64
N ARG A 179 -7.29 0.99 0.46
CA ARG A 179 -8.21 1.27 1.59
C ARG A 179 -8.50 0.01 2.39
N VAL A 180 -8.63 -1.14 1.72
CA VAL A 180 -8.82 -2.44 2.39
C VAL A 180 -7.59 -2.81 3.22
N ILE A 181 -6.39 -2.65 2.65
CA ILE A 181 -5.12 -2.86 3.36
C ILE A 181 -5.05 -2.01 4.63
N LEU A 182 -5.26 -0.68 4.51
CA LEU A 182 -5.20 0.23 5.66
C LEU A 182 -6.24 -0.09 6.73
N LYS A 183 -7.49 -0.32 6.34
CA LYS A 183 -8.56 -0.70 7.27
C LYS A 183 -8.19 -1.97 8.04
N ARG A 184 -7.56 -2.93 7.36
CA ARG A 184 -7.12 -4.19 7.98
C ARG A 184 -6.01 -3.96 9.00
N ILE A 185 -5.00 -3.16 8.66
CA ILE A 185 -3.92 -2.77 9.59
C ILE A 185 -4.50 -2.08 10.82
N VAL A 186 -5.28 -1.00 10.62
CA VAL A 186 -5.85 -0.20 11.71
C VAL A 186 -6.72 -1.07 12.62
N ARG A 187 -7.58 -1.93 12.06
CA ARG A 187 -8.41 -2.85 12.85
C ARG A 187 -7.56 -3.80 13.71
N MET A 188 -6.46 -4.33 13.19
CA MET A 188 -5.57 -5.22 13.95
C MET A 188 -4.85 -4.49 15.08
N LEU A 189 -4.43 -3.24 14.86
CA LEU A 189 -3.78 -2.41 15.89
C LEU A 189 -4.76 -2.02 17.00
N ILE A 190 -5.97 -1.57 16.64
CA ILE A 190 -7.02 -1.22 17.60
C ILE A 190 -7.44 -2.45 18.42
N ASN A 191 -7.52 -3.64 17.80
CA ASN A 191 -7.80 -4.88 18.51
C ASN A 191 -6.72 -5.26 19.53
N ARG A 192 -5.53 -4.65 19.45
CA ARG A 192 -4.43 -4.76 20.41
C ARG A 192 -4.33 -3.54 21.33
N GLU A 193 -5.37 -2.70 21.36
CA GLU A 193 -5.45 -1.48 22.17
C GLU A 193 -4.41 -0.41 21.80
N VAL A 194 -3.87 -0.46 20.58
CA VAL A 194 -2.96 0.57 20.05
C VAL A 194 -3.78 1.59 19.25
N TYR A 195 -3.90 2.81 19.77
CA TYR A 195 -4.72 3.89 19.20
C TYR A 195 -3.89 5.01 18.58
N ASP A 196 -2.67 5.22 19.07
CA ASP A 196 -1.73 6.18 18.47
C ASP A 196 -1.07 5.55 17.24
N ILE A 197 -1.70 5.77 16.07
CA ILE A 197 -1.31 5.17 14.80
C ILE A 197 -0.91 6.29 13.83
N ALA A 198 0.40 6.44 13.63
CA ALA A 198 0.95 7.33 12.63
C ALA A 198 1.10 6.63 11.27
N ALA A 199 0.97 7.38 10.18
CA ALA A 199 1.32 6.92 8.85
C ALA A 199 2.32 7.89 8.22
N LEU A 200 3.45 7.37 7.75
CA LEU A 200 4.41 8.15 6.98
C LEU A 200 3.99 8.12 5.52
N CYS A 201 3.63 9.28 4.97
CA CYS A 201 3.18 9.41 3.59
C CYS A 201 3.77 10.65 2.93
N THR A 202 3.89 10.60 1.61
CA THR A 202 4.27 11.76 0.79
C THR A 202 3.07 12.69 0.59
N GLU A 203 3.31 13.93 0.16
CA GLU A 203 2.21 14.89 -0.10
C GLU A 203 1.21 14.35 -1.13
N ASN A 204 1.70 13.61 -2.13
CA ASN A 204 0.86 12.99 -3.17
C ASN A 204 -0.09 11.91 -2.61
N GLU A 205 0.28 11.28 -1.50
CA GLU A 205 -0.51 10.23 -0.84
C GLU A 205 -1.45 10.79 0.24
N ARG A 206 -1.26 12.06 0.63
CA ARG A 206 -2.00 12.70 1.72
C ARG A 206 -3.53 12.59 1.56
N LEU A 207 -4.04 12.82 0.36
CA LEU A 207 -5.48 12.72 0.08
C LEU A 207 -6.01 11.29 0.23
N PHE A 208 -5.20 10.29 -0.11
CA PHE A 208 -5.57 8.88 0.06
C PHE A 208 -5.65 8.50 1.55
N PHE A 209 -4.64 8.85 2.34
CA PHE A 209 -4.65 8.62 3.79
C PHE A 209 -5.77 9.39 4.48
N LYS A 210 -6.02 10.64 4.09
CA LYS A 210 -7.17 11.43 4.56
C LYS A 210 -8.50 10.74 4.29
N ALA A 211 -8.68 10.20 3.09
CA ALA A 211 -9.88 9.42 2.74
C ALA A 211 -10.02 8.10 3.54
N CYS A 212 -8.95 7.65 4.20
CA CYS A 212 -8.93 6.49 5.07
C CYS A 212 -9.04 6.84 6.57
N GLY A 213 -9.23 8.12 6.92
CA GLY A 213 -9.44 8.58 8.30
C GLY A 213 -8.21 9.13 9.00
N PHE A 214 -7.06 9.23 8.32
CA PHE A 214 -5.87 9.88 8.86
C PHE A 214 -5.99 11.41 8.77
N GLY A 215 -5.47 12.11 9.77
CA GLY A 215 -5.48 13.57 9.86
C GLY A 215 -4.07 14.15 9.97
N GLY A 216 -3.98 15.48 10.05
CA GLY A 216 -2.75 16.12 10.52
C GLY A 216 -2.53 15.80 11.99
N ASP A 217 -1.28 15.82 12.43
CA ASP A 217 -0.95 15.65 13.84
C ASP A 217 -1.54 16.82 14.65
N ILE A 218 -2.38 16.47 15.63
CA ILE A 218 -3.02 17.43 16.55
C ILE A 218 -2.02 18.10 17.48
N LEU A 219 -0.88 17.46 17.74
CA LEU A 219 0.21 18.00 18.56
C LEU A 219 1.17 18.88 17.75
N GLY A 220 1.05 18.90 16.43
CA GLY A 220 1.92 19.68 15.55
C GLY A 220 3.37 19.20 15.54
N SER A 221 3.63 17.90 15.73
CA SER A 221 4.97 17.33 15.77
C SER A 221 5.65 17.37 14.39
N THR A 222 6.96 17.60 14.40
CA THR A 222 7.79 17.61 13.21
C THR A 222 8.51 16.27 13.05
N THR A 223 8.36 15.61 11.90
CA THR A 223 9.19 14.44 11.57
C THR A 223 10.63 14.89 11.31
N MET A 224 11.58 14.42 12.12
CA MET A 224 13.01 14.69 11.96
C MET A 224 13.76 13.40 11.57
N MET A 225 14.75 13.53 10.69
CA MET A 225 15.53 12.39 10.19
C MET A 225 16.99 12.56 10.58
N TYR A 226 17.54 11.54 11.26
CA TYR A 226 18.95 11.55 11.63
C TYR A 226 19.82 11.35 10.39
N THR A 227 20.72 12.29 10.15
CA THR A 227 21.77 12.19 9.13
C THR A 227 23.12 12.25 9.82
N ARG A 228 23.95 11.21 9.64
CA ARG A 228 25.29 11.14 10.26
C ARG A 228 26.27 12.18 9.71
N THR A 229 25.99 12.71 8.52
CA THR A 229 26.76 13.79 7.89
C THR A 229 26.09 15.11 8.26
N ALA A 230 26.78 15.98 9.00
CA ALA A 230 26.31 17.35 9.17
C ALA A 230 26.11 17.95 7.77
N SER A 231 24.89 18.39 7.47
CA SER A 231 24.62 19.15 6.25
C SER A 231 25.44 20.43 6.31
N SER A 232 26.34 20.62 5.36
CA SER A 232 27.03 21.87 5.11
C SER A 232 26.08 22.89 4.48
N THR A 233 24.94 23.15 5.13
CA THR A 233 23.99 24.19 4.74
C THR A 233 23.89 25.14 5.92
N ALA A 234 24.52 26.29 5.72
CA ALA A 234 24.90 27.32 6.65
C ALA A 234 23.74 27.94 7.45
N GLU A 235 23.92 28.00 8.77
CA GLU A 235 23.81 29.26 9.52
C GLU A 235 25.00 29.49 10.50
N GLU A 236 26.00 28.61 10.55
CA GLU A 236 27.24 28.87 11.29
C GLU A 236 28.46 28.45 10.45
N GLU A 237 29.40 29.37 10.24
CA GLU A 237 30.68 29.17 9.55
C GLU A 237 31.60 28.19 10.32
N GLN A 238 31.27 26.91 10.33
CA GLN A 238 32.16 25.86 10.82
C GLN A 238 32.66 25.04 9.64
N THR A 239 33.96 25.13 9.37
CA THR A 239 34.62 24.32 8.34
C THR A 239 34.87 22.91 8.89
N PHE A 240 34.41 21.89 8.19
CA PHE A 240 34.65 20.48 8.53
C PHE A 240 35.54 19.84 7.47
N THR A 241 36.58 19.10 7.89
CA THR A 241 37.38 18.27 6.98
C THR A 241 37.02 16.80 7.15
N ARG A 242 36.91 16.07 6.04
CA ARG A 242 36.65 14.63 6.03
C ARG A 242 37.97 13.85 6.18
N ALA A 243 38.08 13.04 7.23
CA ALA A 243 39.18 12.10 7.44
C ALA A 243 38.64 10.66 7.43
N GLY A 244 38.64 10.03 6.26
CA GLY A 244 38.09 8.69 6.06
C GLY A 244 36.57 8.64 6.29
N ARG A 245 36.13 7.83 7.27
CA ARG A 245 34.71 7.69 7.66
C ARG A 245 34.26 8.67 8.76
N LYS A 246 35.15 9.51 9.28
CA LYS A 246 34.85 10.50 10.31
C LYS A 246 34.87 11.92 9.74
N LEU A 247 33.98 12.77 10.23
CA LEU A 247 34.00 14.22 10.02
C LEU A 247 34.72 14.85 11.20
N LEU A 248 35.72 15.70 10.94
CA LEU A 248 36.46 16.44 11.95
C LEU A 248 36.14 17.93 11.82
N LEU A 249 35.82 18.55 12.95
CA LEU A 249 35.56 19.99 13.08
C LEU A 249 36.92 20.70 13.07
N ILE A 250 37.13 21.63 12.13
CA ILE A 250 38.36 22.45 12.11
C ILE A 250 38.11 23.66 13.01
N PRO A 251 38.93 23.90 14.04
CA PRO A 251 38.84 25.15 14.79
C PRO A 251 39.19 26.33 13.87
N PRO A 252 38.50 27.47 13.97
CA PRO A 252 38.82 28.64 13.16
C PRO A 252 40.26 29.12 13.43
N HIS A 253 40.96 29.52 12.37
CA HIS A 253 42.28 30.14 12.49
C HIS A 253 42.15 31.43 13.30
N LYS A 254 42.81 31.50 14.45
CA LYS A 254 42.97 32.75 15.20
C LYS A 254 43.87 33.68 14.37
N SER A 255 43.33 34.82 13.94
CA SER A 255 44.10 35.98 13.47
C SER A 255 44.77 36.68 14.64
#